data_AF-A0A7C3LB13-F1
#
_entry.id   AF-A0A7C3LB13-F1
#
_cell.length_a   1.000
_cell.length_b   1.000
_cell.length_c   1.000
_cell.angle_alpha   90.00
_cell.angle_beta   90.00
_cell.angle_gamma   90.00
#
_symmetry.space_group_name_H-M   'P 1'
#
loop_
_entity.id
_entity.type
_entity.pdbx_description
1 polymer ?
#
loop_
_entity_poly.entity_id
_entity_poly.type
_entity_poly.pdbx_seq_one_letter_code
_entity_poly.pdbx_strand_id
1 'polypeptide(L)' 'MPRLIFLPHEEICPEGDAFEVEPGISICDAALRHGIEIEHACEKSCACTTCHVYVR' A
#
# COMPACT_ATOMS: atom_id res chain seq x y z
N MET A 1 -13.46 4.09 -10.65
CA MET A 1 -12.43 3.68 -9.67
C MET A 1 -11.11 3.67 -10.41
N PRO A 2 -10.04 4.28 -9.88
CA PRO A 2 -8.69 4.02 -10.35
C PRO A 2 -8.24 2.61 -9.94
N ARG A 3 -7.44 2.01 -10.81
CA ARG A 3 -6.75 0.76 -10.53
C ARG A 3 -5.40 1.03 -9.87
N LEU A 4 -5.16 0.42 -8.72
CA LEU A 4 -3.87 0.43 -8.03
C LEU A 4 -3.14 -0.88 -8.33
N ILE A 5 -1.86 -0.79 -8.69
CA ILE A 5 -1.03 -1.97 -9.00
C ILE A 5 0.16 -1.95 -8.04
N PHE A 6 0.23 -2.95 -7.17
CA PHE A 6 1.41 -3.24 -6.38
C PHE A 6 2.32 -4.16 -7.18
N LEU A 7 3.55 -3.69 -7.43
CA LEU A 7 4.56 -4.52 -8.07
C LEU A 7 5.04 -5.61 -7.08
N PRO A 8 5.53 -6.76 -7.59
CA PRO A 8 6.14 -7.80 -6.76
C PRO A 8 7.14 -7.25 -5.74
N HIS A 9 6.96 -7.63 -4.49
CA HIS A 9 7.83 -7.33 -3.37
C HIS A 9 8.09 -8.60 -2.56
N GLU A 10 9.36 -8.96 -2.41
CA GLU A 10 9.82 -10.24 -1.83
C GLU A 10 9.19 -10.62 -0.48
N GLU A 11 9.02 -9.67 0.44
CA GLU A 11 8.47 -9.94 1.77
C GLU A 11 6.95 -9.82 1.87
N ILE A 12 6.38 -8.68 1.47
CA ILE A 12 4.98 -8.34 1.78
C ILE A 12 3.99 -8.54 0.62
N CYS A 13 4.48 -8.74 -0.62
CA CYS A 13 3.62 -8.95 -1.78
C CYS A 13 4.36 -9.70 -2.92
N PRO A 14 4.77 -10.97 -2.73
CA PRO A 14 5.71 -11.64 -3.64
C PRO A 14 5.25 -11.72 -5.09
N GLU A 15 3.96 -11.92 -5.32
CA GLU A 15 3.37 -12.04 -6.66
C GLU A 15 2.88 -10.69 -7.23
N GLY A 16 2.99 -9.61 -6.44
CA GLY A 16 2.29 -8.35 -6.71
C GLY A 16 0.78 -8.49 -6.54
N ASP A 17 0.05 -7.40 -6.73
CA ASP A 17 -1.41 -7.41 -6.74
C ASP A 17 -1.96 -6.24 -7.57
N ALA A 18 -3.19 -6.36 -8.05
CA ALA A 18 -3.87 -5.30 -8.77
C ALA A 18 -5.37 -5.30 -8.50
N PHE A 19 -5.88 -4.16 -8.02
CA PHE A 19 -7.28 -4.02 -7.63
C PHE A 19 -7.80 -2.60 -7.85
N GLU A 20 -9.12 -2.49 -7.95
CA GLU A 20 -9.83 -1.21 -8.06
C GLU A 20 -10.03 -0.60 -6.67
N VAL A 21 -9.81 0.71 -6.54
CA VAL A 21 -9.99 1.44 -5.27
C VAL A 21 -10.83 2.69 -5.46
N GLU A 22 -11.50 3.13 -4.38
CA GLU A 22 -12.22 4.41 -4.39
C GLU A 22 -11.25 5.61 -4.33
N PRO A 23 -11.50 6.69 -5.08
CA PRO A 23 -10.73 7.92 -4.94
C PRO A 23 -10.76 8.46 -3.50
N GLY A 24 -9.61 8.97 -3.02
CA GLY A 24 -9.48 9.56 -1.68
C GLY A 24 -9.02 8.57 -0.60
N ILE A 25 -8.91 7.27 -0.90
CA ILE A 25 -8.19 6.33 -0.02
C ILE A 25 -6.68 6.55 -0.09
N SER A 26 -5.97 6.38 1.02
CA SER A 26 -4.50 6.37 1.02
C SER A 26 -3.96 5.06 0.43
N ILE A 27 -2.78 5.09 -0.19
CA ILE A 27 -2.09 3.88 -0.68
C ILE A 27 -1.84 2.90 0.48
N CYS A 28 -1.49 3.42 1.67
CA CYS A 28 -1.29 2.60 2.88
C CYS A 28 -2.57 1.87 3.31
N ASP A 29 -3.73 2.53 3.31
CA ASP A 29 -4.99 1.88 3.67
C ASP A 29 -5.43 0.88 2.60
N ALA A 30 -5.22 1.20 1.33
CA ALA A 30 -5.49 0.30 0.23
C ALA A 30 -4.66 -1.00 0.34
N ALA A 31 -3.34 -0.89 0.60
CA ALA A 31 -2.47 -2.04 0.84
C ALA A 31 -3.03 -2.97 1.94
N LEU A 32 -3.30 -2.40 3.12
CA LEU A 32 -3.74 -3.16 4.30
C LEU A 32 -5.11 -3.83 4.09
N ARG A 33 -6.05 -3.16 3.40
CA ARG A 33 -7.37 -3.75 3.08
C ARG A 33 -7.28 -4.95 2.15
N HIS A 34 -6.21 -5.04 1.36
CA HIS A 34 -5.95 -6.12 0.41
C HIS A 34 -4.89 -7.11 0.90
N GLY A 35 -4.55 -7.08 2.20
CA GLY A 35 -3.63 -8.06 2.81
C GLY A 35 -2.15 -7.81 2.54
N ILE A 36 -1.78 -6.64 2.01
CA ILE A 36 -0.39 -6.23 1.86
C ILE A 36 0.02 -5.51 3.16
N GLU A 37 0.78 -6.20 4.00
CA GLU A 37 1.19 -5.74 5.34
C GLU A 37 2.31 -4.68 5.28
N ILE A 38 2.03 -3.53 4.65
CA ILE A 38 2.94 -2.37 4.64
C ILE A 38 3.12 -1.83 6.06
N GLU A 39 4.36 -1.61 6.49
CA GLU A 39 4.64 -1.15 7.85
C GLU A 39 4.20 0.31 8.06
N HIS A 40 3.55 0.59 9.18
CA HIS A 40 2.99 1.92 9.49
C HIS A 40 3.20 2.25 10.97
N ALA A 41 4.46 2.29 11.41
CA ALA A 41 4.84 2.39 12.82
C ALA A 41 4.26 3.60 13.56
N CYS A 42 4.07 4.74 12.88
CA CYS A 42 3.42 5.92 13.47
C CYS A 42 1.88 5.87 13.46
N GLU A 43 1.29 4.69 13.23
CA GLU A 43 -0.17 4.50 13.13
C GLU A 43 -0.81 5.43 12.08
N LYS A 44 -0.12 5.63 10.95
CA LYS A 44 -0.55 6.50 9.83
C LYS A 44 -0.64 8.00 10.20
N SER A 45 0.11 8.42 11.22
CA SER A 45 0.11 9.81 11.73
C SER A 45 1.19 10.73 11.13
N CYS A 46 1.79 10.36 10.00
CA CYS A 46 2.83 11.14 9.32
C CYS A 46 4.07 11.46 10.21
N ALA A 47 4.49 10.52 11.05
CA ALA A 47 5.61 10.69 11.99
C ALA A 47 6.70 9.61 11.87
N CYS A 48 6.64 8.76 10.85
CA CYS A 48 7.67 7.78 10.52
C CYS A 48 7.87 7.71 9.00
N THR A 49 8.73 6.81 8.54
CA THR A 49 8.97 6.58 7.10
C THR A 49 8.72 5.12 6.69
N THR A 50 8.15 4.29 7.56
CA THR A 50 7.99 2.84 7.31
C THR A 50 6.99 2.55 6.19
N CYS A 51 6.05 3.46 5.94
CA CYS A 51 5.03 3.32 4.88
C CYS A 51 5.46 3.94 3.54
N HIS A 52 6.75 4.17 3.34
CA HIS A 52 7.29 4.77 2.12
C HIS A 52 7.03 3.87 0.90
N VAL A 53 6.69 4.49 -0.24
CA VAL A 53 6.45 3.80 -1.52
C VAL A 53 7.05 4.58 -2.68
N TYR A 54 7.31 3.89 -3.79
CA TYR A 54 7.68 4.51 -5.07
C TYR A 54 6.46 4.53 -6.00
N VAL A 55 6.04 5.71 -6.44
CA VAL A 55 4.97 5.87 -7.45
C VAL A 55 5.61 5.93 -8.84
N ARG A 56 5.10 5.11 -9.79
CA ARG A 56 5.58 5.00 -11.18
C ARG A 56 4.43 5.16 -12.16
#